data_AF-A0A2G5HAF3-F1
#
_entry.id   AF-A0A2G5HAF3-F1
#
_cell.length_a   1.000
_cell.length_b   1.000
_cell.length_c   1.000
_cell.angle_alpha   90.00
_cell.angle_beta   90.00
_cell.angle_gamma   90.00
#
_symmetry.space_group_name_H-M   'P 1'
#
loop_
_entity.id
_entity.type
_entity.pdbx_description
1 polymer ?
#
loop_
_entity_poly.entity_id
_entity_poly.type
_entity_poly.pdbx_seq_one_letter_code
_entity_poly.pdbx_strand_id
1 'polypeptide(L)'
;MPHLLPSLAPASRVQLAFSARRATFYSPHNTTHRGSVTAQDTTPPRALASRTTPTNAMCPQTTPPMNEVKSAGSYTTTTEEDTAALRDHRENVPQELYDMIYDMTFTAEPEVRVIYPENVRPVGDQDPTGKLKPGRSIHVSRNKAFSHLLHVDRRTRARYAQSHFGQWSLIIVFGIVMLDRLVKAMDKRHVLWMRLYLRDESGGYDGEYQDLITRHESSFDCVRPYVRCRGLEEILKRDFGGQ
;
A
#
# COMPACT_ATOMS: atom_id res chain seq x y z
N MET A 1 25.15 5.09 51.81
CA MET A 1 25.25 5.57 50.42
C MET A 1 24.08 4.99 49.63
N PRO A 2 22.92 5.67 49.54
CA PRO A 2 21.77 5.16 48.80
C PRO A 2 21.85 5.58 47.32
N HIS A 3 21.66 4.61 46.42
CA HIS A 3 21.57 4.83 44.98
C HIS A 3 20.19 5.37 44.61
N LEU A 4 20.14 6.63 44.16
CA LEU A 4 18.94 7.26 43.59
C LEU A 4 18.79 6.81 42.12
N LEU A 5 17.70 6.10 41.82
CA LEU A 5 17.26 5.79 40.46
C LEU A 5 16.56 7.01 39.84
N PRO A 6 16.74 7.27 38.53
CA PRO A 6 16.12 8.40 37.86
C PRO A 6 14.63 8.15 37.61
N SER A 7 13.82 9.12 38.05
CA SER A 7 12.37 9.21 37.82
C SER A 7 12.08 9.40 36.32
N LEU A 8 11.36 8.45 35.73
CA LEU A 8 10.80 8.55 34.38
C LEU A 8 9.58 9.48 34.40
N ALA A 9 9.73 10.67 33.81
CA ALA A 9 8.64 11.62 33.62
C ALA A 9 7.61 11.07 32.59
N PRO A 10 6.30 11.31 32.79
CA PRO A 10 5.27 10.85 31.87
C PRO A 10 5.33 11.63 30.55
N ALA A 11 5.30 10.89 29.44
CA ALA A 11 5.26 11.44 28.09
C ALA A 11 4.00 12.30 27.89
N SER A 12 4.21 13.58 27.63
CA SER A 12 3.16 14.56 27.34
C SER A 12 2.33 14.13 26.12
N ARG A 13 1.06 13.84 26.37
CA ARG A 13 0.04 13.52 25.38
C ARG A 13 -0.31 14.79 24.60
N VAL A 14 0.28 14.98 23.42
CA VAL A 14 -0.07 16.07 22.51
C VAL A 14 -1.48 15.80 21.96
N GLN A 15 -2.48 16.46 22.51
CA GLN A 15 -3.82 16.53 21.92
C GLN A 15 -3.76 17.41 20.68
N LEU A 16 -3.80 16.80 19.50
CA LEU A 16 -4.05 17.49 18.23
C LEU A 16 -5.52 17.92 18.19
N ALA A 17 -5.77 19.21 18.45
CA ALA A 17 -7.07 19.83 18.28
C ALA A 17 -7.47 19.84 16.80
N PHE A 18 -8.52 19.10 16.46
CA PHE A 18 -9.17 19.20 15.15
C PHE A 18 -9.98 20.51 15.09
N SER A 19 -9.39 21.54 14.50
CA SER A 19 -10.11 22.77 14.14
C SER A 19 -10.98 22.51 12.91
N ALA A 20 -12.28 22.30 13.10
CA ALA A 20 -13.28 22.34 12.03
C ALA A 20 -13.36 23.76 11.45
N ARG A 21 -12.66 24.02 10.34
CA ARG A 21 -12.84 25.25 9.58
C ARG A 21 -14.09 25.12 8.70
N ARG A 22 -15.12 25.88 9.04
CA ARG A 22 -16.26 26.20 8.16
C ARG A 22 -15.73 26.83 6.87
N ALA A 23 -15.96 26.19 5.74
CA ALA A 23 -15.75 26.77 4.42
C ALA A 23 -16.87 27.80 4.16
N THR A 24 -16.52 29.08 4.11
CA THR A 24 -17.37 30.11 3.54
C THR A 24 -17.30 30.01 2.02
N PHE A 25 -18.45 29.76 1.39
CA PHE A 25 -18.64 29.80 -0.05
C PHE A 25 -18.17 31.14 -0.62
N TYR A 26 -17.17 31.11 -1.50
CA TYR A 26 -16.80 32.22 -2.37
C TYR A 26 -17.44 31.98 -3.74
N SER A 27 -18.29 32.92 -4.18
CA SER A 27 -18.94 32.89 -5.49
C SER A 27 -18.07 33.65 -6.50
N PRO A 28 -17.69 33.06 -7.64
CA PRO A 28 -16.91 33.79 -8.64
C PRO A 28 -17.84 34.56 -9.59
N HIS A 29 -17.62 35.86 -9.69
CA HIS A 29 -18.16 36.68 -10.77
C HIS A 29 -17.49 36.30 -12.10
N ASN A 30 -18.33 36.00 -13.08
CA ASN A 30 -17.99 35.84 -14.49
C ASN A 30 -17.36 37.11 -15.06
N THR A 31 -16.19 36.99 -15.66
CA THR A 31 -15.67 38.00 -16.61
C THR A 31 -15.46 37.34 -17.96
N THR A 32 -16.40 37.62 -18.86
CA THR A 32 -16.33 37.31 -20.29
C THR A 32 -15.19 38.11 -20.93
N HIS A 33 -14.19 37.43 -21.50
CA HIS A 33 -13.32 38.03 -22.51
C HIS A 33 -13.40 37.23 -23.81
N ARG A 34 -13.84 37.94 -24.84
CA ARG A 34 -14.07 37.55 -26.23
C ARG A 34 -12.84 37.95 -27.04
N GLY A 35 -12.35 37.05 -27.89
CA GLY A 35 -11.30 37.31 -28.89
C GLY A 35 -10.40 36.08 -29.03
N SER A 36 -9.92 35.67 -30.19
CA SER A 36 -10.14 36.06 -31.58
C SER A 36 -9.60 34.88 -32.41
N VAL A 37 -10.27 34.60 -33.51
CA VAL A 37 -9.95 33.54 -34.46
C VAL A 37 -8.61 33.82 -35.15
N THR A 38 -7.73 32.82 -35.25
CA THR A 38 -6.72 32.76 -36.31
C THR A 38 -6.59 31.31 -36.76
N ALA A 39 -6.59 31.14 -38.07
CA ALA A 39 -6.83 29.89 -38.77
C ALA A 39 -5.52 29.16 -39.11
N GLN A 40 -5.72 27.88 -39.49
CA GLN A 40 -4.86 27.05 -40.35
C GLN A 40 -3.54 26.56 -39.78
N ASP A 41 -3.44 25.25 -39.56
CA ASP A 41 -2.62 24.45 -40.48
C ASP A 41 -3.15 23.00 -40.58
N THR A 42 -3.11 22.49 -41.79
CA THR A 42 -3.71 21.23 -42.24
C THR A 42 -2.56 20.28 -42.53
N THR A 43 -2.38 19.25 -41.71
CA THR A 43 -1.40 18.19 -41.99
C THR A 43 -2.11 16.83 -42.12
N PRO A 44 -1.91 16.09 -43.23
CA PRO A 44 -2.64 14.86 -43.53
C PRO A 44 -2.16 13.64 -42.71
N PRO A 45 -2.99 12.58 -42.62
CA PRO A 45 -2.78 11.45 -41.73
C PRO A 45 -1.73 10.47 -42.27
N ARG A 46 -0.77 10.10 -41.42
CA ARG A 46 0.25 9.10 -41.71
C ARG A 46 -0.32 7.68 -41.51
N ALA A 47 -0.11 6.87 -42.55
CA ALA A 47 -0.69 5.57 -42.79
C ALA A 47 -0.47 4.52 -41.68
N LEU A 48 -1.51 3.71 -41.50
CA LEU A 48 -1.54 2.44 -40.79
C LEU A 48 -0.48 1.47 -41.35
N ALA A 49 0.45 1.04 -40.50
CA ALA A 49 1.32 -0.11 -40.78
C ALA A 49 0.76 -1.35 -40.06
N SER A 50 0.59 -2.40 -40.86
CA SER A 50 -0.09 -3.63 -40.56
C SER A 50 0.67 -4.52 -39.57
N ARG A 51 -0.06 -4.85 -38.51
CA ARG A 51 -0.06 -6.08 -37.70
C ARG A 51 0.57 -7.31 -38.40
N THR A 52 1.71 -7.76 -37.90
CA THR A 52 2.23 -9.13 -38.08
C THR A 52 2.18 -9.87 -36.74
N THR A 53 1.29 -10.86 -36.68
CA THR A 53 1.20 -11.86 -35.60
C THR A 53 2.34 -12.86 -35.71
N PRO A 54 3.15 -13.07 -34.67
CA PRO A 54 4.02 -14.24 -34.59
C PRO A 54 3.22 -15.47 -34.14
N THR A 55 3.16 -16.47 -35.02
CA THR A 55 2.69 -17.82 -34.75
C THR A 55 3.66 -18.50 -33.78
N ASN A 56 3.30 -18.56 -32.50
CA ASN A 56 4.04 -19.35 -31.51
C ASN A 56 3.76 -20.83 -31.73
N ALA A 57 4.82 -21.55 -32.10
CA ALA A 57 4.85 -23.00 -32.23
C ALA A 57 4.58 -23.66 -30.86
N MET A 58 3.61 -24.56 -30.83
CA MET A 58 3.33 -25.47 -29.71
C MET A 58 4.52 -26.42 -29.49
N CYS A 59 5.16 -26.34 -28.32
CA CYS A 59 5.99 -27.42 -27.80
C CYS A 59 5.07 -28.51 -27.20
N PRO A 60 5.21 -29.80 -27.58
CA PRO A 60 4.52 -30.88 -26.91
C PRO A 60 5.11 -31.12 -25.52
N GLN A 61 4.27 -31.05 -24.48
CA GLN A 61 4.63 -31.43 -23.13
C GLN A 61 4.61 -32.96 -23.01
N THR A 62 5.78 -33.55 -22.81
CA THR A 62 5.95 -34.96 -22.44
C THR A 62 5.63 -35.13 -20.95
N THR A 63 4.45 -35.64 -20.64
CA THR A 63 4.10 -36.10 -19.29
C THR A 63 4.91 -37.36 -18.92
N PRO A 64 5.63 -37.37 -17.78
CA PRO A 64 6.28 -38.58 -17.29
C PRO A 64 5.24 -39.59 -16.76
N PRO A 65 5.47 -40.90 -16.95
CA PRO A 65 4.59 -41.94 -16.45
C PRO A 65 4.65 -42.00 -14.91
N MET A 66 3.50 -41.80 -14.27
CA MET A 66 3.36 -42.02 -12.83
C MET A 66 3.40 -43.52 -12.55
N ASN A 67 4.44 -43.96 -11.84
CA ASN A 67 4.51 -45.31 -11.28
C ASN A 67 3.54 -45.41 -10.10
N GLU A 68 2.51 -46.22 -10.29
CA GLU A 68 1.48 -46.56 -9.31
C GLU A 68 2.08 -47.54 -8.28
N VAL A 69 2.65 -46.99 -7.21
CA VAL A 69 3.10 -47.79 -6.05
C VAL A 69 1.86 -48.13 -5.21
N LYS A 70 1.26 -49.29 -5.49
CA LYS A 70 0.25 -49.94 -4.62
C LYS A 70 0.91 -50.34 -3.30
N SER A 71 0.91 -49.43 -2.33
CA SER A 71 1.22 -49.77 -0.94
C SER A 71 -0.08 -50.10 -0.21
N ALA A 72 -0.38 -51.40 -0.12
CA ALA A 72 -1.45 -51.95 0.69
C ALA A 72 -1.02 -51.92 2.17
N GLY A 73 -1.07 -50.74 2.77
CA GLY A 73 -0.88 -50.53 4.21
C GLY A 73 -2.24 -50.30 4.87
N SER A 74 -2.54 -51.08 5.90
CA SER A 74 -3.74 -50.95 6.73
C SER A 74 -3.73 -49.61 7.49
N TYR A 75 -4.60 -48.66 7.13
CA TYR A 75 -4.83 -47.39 7.85
C TYR A 75 -6.27 -47.35 8.36
N THR A 76 -6.54 -48.07 9.44
CA THR A 76 -7.82 -47.95 10.14
C THR A 76 -7.54 -48.11 11.62
N THR A 77 -7.37 -46.98 12.35
CA THR A 77 -7.87 -46.74 13.74
C THR A 77 -7.16 -45.59 14.49
N THR A 78 -5.96 -45.14 14.11
CA THR A 78 -5.21 -44.12 14.87
C THR A 78 -5.74 -42.68 14.74
N THR A 79 -6.62 -42.40 13.79
CA THR A 79 -7.00 -41.03 13.43
C THR A 79 -7.89 -40.34 14.47
N GLU A 80 -8.71 -41.09 15.22
CA GLU A 80 -9.64 -40.49 16.18
C GLU A 80 -8.94 -40.11 17.49
N GLU A 81 -8.06 -40.97 18.03
CA GLU A 81 -7.28 -40.68 19.23
C GLU A 81 -6.32 -39.50 19.01
N ASP A 82 -5.71 -39.40 17.82
CA ASP A 82 -4.86 -38.27 17.44
C ASP A 82 -5.63 -36.95 17.42
N THR A 83 -6.91 -36.96 17.04
CA THR A 83 -7.71 -35.72 17.02
C THR A 83 -8.13 -35.26 18.41
N ALA A 84 -8.36 -36.18 19.35
CA ALA A 84 -8.70 -35.85 20.74
C ALA A 84 -7.48 -35.27 21.46
N ALA A 85 -6.33 -35.93 21.35
CA ALA A 85 -5.08 -35.45 21.93
C ALA A 85 -4.69 -34.06 21.38
N LEU A 86 -4.92 -33.81 20.09
CA LEU A 86 -4.64 -32.50 19.48
C LEU A 86 -5.58 -31.40 19.98
N ARG A 87 -6.85 -31.71 20.30
CA ARG A 87 -7.77 -30.74 20.92
C ARG A 87 -7.33 -30.40 22.34
N ASP A 88 -7.06 -31.42 23.16
CA ASP A 88 -6.57 -31.23 24.53
C ASP A 88 -5.28 -30.39 24.52
N HIS A 89 -4.37 -30.65 23.58
CA HIS A 89 -3.13 -29.88 23.51
C HIS A 89 -3.38 -28.42 23.11
N ARG A 90 -4.33 -28.15 22.21
CA ARG A 90 -4.72 -26.78 21.84
C ARG A 90 -5.40 -26.04 22.99
N GLU A 91 -6.26 -26.72 23.75
CA GLU A 91 -6.96 -26.11 24.89
C GLU A 91 -6.01 -25.80 26.05
N ASN A 92 -4.89 -26.52 26.15
CA ASN A 92 -3.86 -26.30 27.16
C ASN A 92 -2.76 -25.29 26.76
N VAL A 93 -2.79 -24.72 25.55
CA VAL A 93 -1.83 -23.67 25.17
C VAL A 93 -2.17 -22.38 25.95
N PRO A 94 -1.22 -21.80 26.70
CA PRO A 94 -1.43 -20.53 27.38
C PRO A 94 -1.91 -19.45 26.42
N GLN A 95 -2.92 -18.68 26.83
CA GLN A 95 -3.51 -17.62 26.01
C GLN A 95 -2.46 -16.63 25.48
N GLU A 96 -1.41 -16.36 26.25
CA GLU A 96 -0.30 -15.49 25.86
C GLU A 96 0.42 -15.97 24.59
N LEU A 97 0.61 -17.28 24.43
CA LEU A 97 1.23 -17.85 23.23
C LEU A 97 0.28 -17.75 22.03
N TYR A 98 -1.02 -17.94 22.24
CA TYR A 98 -2.01 -17.72 21.20
C TYR A 98 -2.00 -16.29 20.70
N ASP A 99 -2.02 -15.32 21.62
CA ASP A 99 -1.99 -13.90 21.30
C ASP A 99 -0.69 -13.53 20.58
N MET A 100 0.45 -14.09 21.01
CA MET A 100 1.74 -13.86 20.36
C MET A 100 1.79 -14.42 18.93
N ILE A 101 1.36 -15.67 18.72
CA ILE A 101 1.30 -16.28 17.38
C ILE A 101 0.32 -15.51 16.49
N TYR A 102 -0.84 -15.14 17.04
CA TYR A 102 -1.83 -14.34 16.34
C TYR A 102 -1.25 -13.00 15.91
N ASP A 103 -0.53 -12.32 16.80
CA ASP A 103 0.09 -11.03 16.50
C ASP A 103 1.20 -11.18 15.46
N MET A 104 2.03 -12.22 15.54
CA MET A 104 3.08 -12.48 14.53
C MET A 104 2.51 -12.85 13.16
N THR A 105 1.38 -13.55 13.11
CA THR A 105 0.79 -14.02 11.84
C THR A 105 -0.09 -12.98 11.16
N PHE A 106 -0.81 -12.16 11.94
CA PHE A 106 -1.75 -11.18 11.42
C PHE A 106 -1.27 -9.74 11.50
N THR A 107 -0.01 -9.51 11.88
CA THR A 107 0.66 -8.22 11.76
C THR A 107 1.60 -8.27 10.56
N ALA A 108 1.37 -7.41 9.58
CA ALA A 108 2.27 -7.26 8.45
C ALA A 108 3.56 -6.55 8.88
N GLU A 109 4.67 -6.92 8.27
CA GLU A 109 5.94 -6.22 8.44
C GLU A 109 5.83 -4.78 7.91
N PRO A 110 6.49 -3.80 8.57
CA PRO A 110 6.60 -2.43 8.08
C PRO A 110 7.21 -2.36 6.68
N GLU A 111 6.53 -1.68 5.76
CA GLU A 111 6.96 -1.62 4.36
C GLU A 111 6.75 -0.25 3.74
N VAL A 112 7.74 0.20 2.95
CA VAL A 112 7.61 1.36 2.07
C VAL A 112 7.28 0.87 0.67
N ARG A 113 6.08 1.19 0.19
CA ARG A 113 5.58 0.80 -1.12
C ARG A 113 5.68 1.97 -2.08
N VAL A 114 6.38 1.78 -3.18
CA VAL A 114 6.54 2.79 -4.21
C VAL A 114 5.77 2.34 -5.45
N ILE A 115 4.79 3.13 -5.86
CA ILE A 115 3.89 2.85 -6.98
C ILE A 115 4.08 3.92 -8.04
N TYR A 116 4.48 3.53 -9.24
CA TYR A 116 4.76 4.41 -10.37
C TYR A 116 4.32 3.76 -11.70
N PRO A 117 4.07 4.55 -12.74
CA PRO A 117 3.75 4.03 -14.07
C PRO A 117 4.83 3.05 -14.57
N GLU A 118 4.46 1.97 -15.26
CA GLU A 118 5.43 0.94 -15.71
C GLU A 118 6.56 1.48 -16.59
N ASN A 119 6.29 2.56 -17.33
CA ASN A 119 7.24 3.25 -18.19
C ASN A 119 8.12 4.28 -17.46
N VAL A 120 7.87 4.57 -16.18
CA VAL A 120 8.57 5.62 -15.41
C VAL A 120 9.15 5.02 -14.14
N ARG A 121 10.32 4.39 -14.25
CA ARG A 121 11.06 3.94 -13.06
C ARG A 121 11.80 5.14 -12.45
N PRO A 122 11.53 5.52 -11.19
CA PRO A 122 12.33 6.55 -10.52
C PRO A 122 13.76 6.04 -10.35
N VAL A 123 14.73 6.85 -10.76
CA VAL A 123 16.17 6.56 -10.65
C VAL A 123 16.88 7.72 -9.96
N GLY A 124 17.90 7.41 -9.15
CA GLY A 124 18.72 8.42 -8.47
C GLY A 124 17.90 9.26 -7.48
N ASP A 125 18.01 10.59 -7.58
CA ASP A 125 17.33 11.53 -6.68
C ASP A 125 15.80 11.54 -6.81
N GLN A 126 15.25 10.98 -7.89
CA GLN A 126 13.81 10.79 -8.04
C GLN A 126 13.27 9.64 -7.20
N ASP A 127 14.11 8.68 -6.79
CA ASP A 127 13.70 7.62 -5.87
C ASP A 127 13.85 8.09 -4.42
N PRO A 128 12.75 8.40 -3.70
CA PRO A 128 12.82 8.89 -2.32
C PRO A 128 13.39 7.83 -1.38
N THR A 129 13.35 6.55 -1.79
CA THR A 129 13.86 5.43 -0.99
C THR A 129 15.34 5.18 -1.20
N GLY A 130 15.96 5.77 -2.23
CA GLY A 130 17.38 5.58 -2.53
C GLY A 130 18.33 6.08 -1.43
N LYS A 131 17.85 7.00 -0.57
CA LYS A 131 18.61 7.56 0.56
C LYS A 131 18.40 6.81 1.87
N LEU A 132 17.53 5.80 1.89
CA LEU A 132 17.32 4.98 3.09
C LEU A 132 18.54 4.09 3.30
N LYS A 133 19.19 4.23 4.47
CA LYS A 133 20.30 3.35 4.84
C LYS A 133 19.75 1.93 5.05
N PRO A 134 20.42 0.88 4.55
CA PRO A 134 19.99 -0.51 4.71
C PRO A 134 20.11 -1.08 6.15
N GLY A 135 20.13 -0.23 7.18
CA GLY A 135 20.42 -0.61 8.57
C GLY A 135 19.20 -1.08 9.40
N ARG A 136 17.98 -0.93 8.89
CA ARG A 136 16.77 -1.51 9.47
C ARG A 136 16.11 -2.41 8.43
N SER A 137 15.42 -3.45 8.90
CA SER A 137 14.59 -4.40 8.13
C SER A 137 13.36 -3.73 7.51
N ILE A 138 13.56 -2.61 6.82
CA ILE A 138 12.49 -1.89 6.14
C ILE A 138 12.46 -2.44 4.74
N HIS A 139 11.41 -3.20 4.45
CA HIS A 139 11.19 -3.70 3.12
C HIS A 139 10.72 -2.54 2.22
N VAL A 140 11.39 -2.37 1.09
CA VAL A 140 10.94 -1.44 0.05
C VAL A 140 10.45 -2.26 -1.14
N SER A 141 9.15 -2.22 -1.41
CA SER A 141 8.60 -2.82 -2.62
C SER A 141 8.26 -1.76 -3.67
N ARG A 142 8.44 -2.15 -4.93
CA ARG A 142 8.22 -1.29 -6.09
C ARG A 142 7.22 -1.95 -7.03
N ASN A 143 6.14 -1.25 -7.36
CA ASN A 143 5.06 -1.73 -8.25
C ASN A 143 4.53 -3.13 -7.92
N LYS A 144 4.64 -3.54 -6.66
CA LYS A 144 4.11 -4.83 -6.22
C LYS A 144 2.60 -4.68 -6.03
N ALA A 145 1.83 -5.56 -6.66
CA ALA A 145 0.40 -5.65 -6.41
C ALA A 145 0.14 -5.88 -4.92
N PHE A 146 -0.94 -5.30 -4.39
CA PHE A 146 -1.34 -5.59 -3.02
C PHE A 146 -1.67 -7.07 -2.89
N SER A 147 -1.01 -7.74 -1.95
CA SER A 147 -1.39 -9.10 -1.58
C SER A 147 -2.89 -9.12 -1.31
N HIS A 148 -3.61 -10.01 -1.99
CA HIS A 148 -5.04 -10.12 -1.79
C HIS A 148 -5.29 -10.47 -0.32
N LEU A 149 -5.92 -9.57 0.42
CA LEU A 149 -6.28 -9.77 1.83
C LEU A 149 -7.37 -10.84 2.03
N LEU A 150 -7.73 -11.54 0.96
CA LEU A 150 -8.71 -12.61 0.95
C LEU A 150 -8.21 -13.88 1.62
N HIS A 151 -6.89 -14.05 1.76
CA HIS A 151 -6.30 -15.18 2.47
C HIS A 151 -6.42 -15.07 4.00
N VAL A 152 -6.83 -13.90 4.51
CA VAL A 152 -6.98 -13.63 5.93
C VAL A 152 -8.46 -13.73 6.33
N ASP A 153 -8.72 -14.36 7.48
CA ASP A 153 -10.06 -14.51 8.04
C ASP A 153 -10.75 -13.14 8.19
N ARG A 154 -12.08 -13.11 8.06
CA ARG A 154 -12.86 -11.87 8.08
C ARG A 154 -12.65 -11.08 9.38
N ARG A 155 -12.48 -11.75 10.52
CA ARG A 155 -12.27 -11.08 11.83
C ARG A 155 -10.87 -10.49 11.93
N THR A 156 -9.87 -11.17 11.38
CA THR A 156 -8.46 -10.78 11.50
C THR A 156 -8.02 -9.82 10.38
N ARG A 157 -8.78 -9.76 9.28
CA ARG A 157 -8.55 -8.89 8.12
C ARG A 157 -8.40 -7.42 8.47
N ALA A 158 -9.21 -6.90 9.39
CA ALA A 158 -9.12 -5.49 9.80
C ALA A 158 -7.79 -5.19 10.49
N ARG A 159 -7.32 -6.09 11.37
CA ARG A 159 -6.04 -5.95 12.06
C ARG A 159 -4.88 -6.06 11.09
N TYR A 160 -4.92 -7.05 10.19
CA TYR A 160 -3.90 -7.17 9.16
C TYR A 160 -3.86 -5.94 8.26
N ALA A 161 -4.99 -5.50 7.73
CA ALA A 161 -5.07 -4.31 6.88
C ALA A 161 -4.58 -3.05 7.61
N GLN A 162 -4.90 -2.88 8.90
CA GLN A 162 -4.40 -1.76 9.69
C GLN A 162 -2.87 -1.79 9.83
N SER A 163 -2.26 -2.96 10.09
CA SER A 163 -0.80 -3.07 10.14
C SER A 163 -0.14 -2.90 8.76
N HIS A 164 -0.74 -3.48 7.72
CA HIS A 164 -0.23 -3.52 6.36
C HIS A 164 -0.31 -2.18 5.63
N PHE A 165 -1.39 -1.41 5.84
CA PHE A 165 -1.57 -0.09 5.21
C PHE A 165 -1.28 1.09 6.13
N GLY A 166 -1.25 0.84 7.45
CA GLY A 166 -1.29 1.88 8.47
C GLY A 166 0.03 2.19 9.12
N GLN A 167 0.05 2.11 10.44
CA GLN A 167 0.94 2.88 11.33
C GLN A 167 2.43 2.80 10.95
N TRP A 168 2.87 1.69 10.39
CA TRP A 168 4.27 1.42 10.05
C TRP A 168 4.55 1.26 8.55
N SER A 169 3.51 1.36 7.72
CA SER A 169 3.63 1.26 6.27
C SER A 169 3.45 2.62 5.62
N LEU A 170 4.19 2.84 4.54
CA LEU A 170 4.14 4.08 3.78
C LEU A 170 3.87 3.77 2.32
N ILE A 171 2.94 4.47 1.70
CA ILE A 171 2.65 4.28 0.28
C ILE A 171 2.99 5.58 -0.45
N ILE A 172 3.94 5.50 -1.36
CA ILE A 172 4.39 6.62 -2.19
C ILE A 172 3.88 6.34 -3.60
N VAL A 173 3.08 7.26 -4.14
CA VAL A 173 2.45 7.14 -5.45
C VAL A 173 2.96 8.24 -6.36
N PHE A 174 3.38 7.87 -7.56
CA PHE A 174 3.85 8.77 -8.59
C PHE A 174 2.72 9.05 -9.59
N GLY A 175 2.29 10.30 -9.63
CA GLY A 175 1.25 10.76 -10.54
C GLY A 175 -0.18 10.38 -10.11
N ILE A 176 -1.13 11.21 -10.55
CA ILE A 176 -2.53 11.06 -10.15
C ILE A 176 -3.23 9.86 -10.79
N VAL A 177 -2.81 9.47 -11.99
CA VAL A 177 -3.36 8.30 -12.68
C VAL A 177 -3.11 7.04 -11.84
N MET A 178 -1.93 6.93 -11.23
CA MET A 178 -1.61 5.81 -10.35
C MET A 178 -2.36 5.89 -9.03
N LEU A 179 -2.60 7.10 -8.50
CA LEU A 179 -3.41 7.30 -7.31
C LEU A 179 -4.86 6.84 -7.54
N ASP A 180 -5.48 7.25 -8.63
CA ASP A 180 -6.84 6.85 -8.98
C ASP A 180 -6.95 5.33 -9.14
N ARG A 181 -6.00 4.70 -9.84
CA ARG A 181 -5.93 3.23 -9.98
C ARG A 181 -5.78 2.53 -8.63
N LEU A 182 -4.88 3.03 -7.78
CA LEU A 182 -4.64 2.50 -6.44
C LEU A 182 -5.92 2.53 -5.61
N VAL A 183 -6.59 3.69 -5.55
CA VAL A 183 -7.77 3.82 -4.71
C VAL A 183 -8.95 2.99 -5.24
N LYS A 184 -9.12 2.91 -6.58
CA LYS A 184 -10.14 2.05 -7.20
C LYS A 184 -9.92 0.56 -6.93
N ALA A 185 -8.67 0.12 -6.82
CA ALA A 185 -8.33 -1.27 -6.54
C ALA A 185 -8.49 -1.66 -5.05
N MET A 186 -8.57 -0.68 -4.15
CA MET A 186 -8.61 -0.93 -2.71
C MET A 186 -10.04 -0.94 -2.15
N ASP A 187 -10.25 -1.75 -1.10
CA ASP A 187 -11.47 -1.66 -0.29
C ASP A 187 -11.55 -0.28 0.38
N LYS A 188 -12.69 0.39 0.26
CA LYS A 188 -12.94 1.73 0.83
C LYS A 188 -12.59 1.81 2.32
N ARG A 189 -12.77 0.73 3.07
CA ARG A 189 -12.44 0.67 4.51
C ARG A 189 -10.94 0.72 4.78
N HIS A 190 -10.13 0.21 3.86
CA HIS A 190 -8.68 0.15 4.02
C HIS A 190 -8.00 1.48 3.67
N VAL A 191 -8.63 2.27 2.80
CA VAL A 191 -8.13 3.60 2.42
C VAL A 191 -7.97 4.50 3.66
N LEU A 192 -8.81 4.30 4.69
CA LEU A 192 -8.76 5.03 5.97
C LEU A 192 -7.46 4.83 6.75
N TRP A 193 -6.78 3.70 6.54
CA TRP A 193 -5.55 3.39 7.25
C TRP A 193 -4.31 3.87 6.49
N MET A 194 -4.44 4.23 5.21
CA MET A 194 -3.30 4.53 4.37
C MET A 194 -2.55 5.80 4.76
N ARG A 195 -1.23 5.67 4.91
CA ARG A 195 -0.29 6.78 4.93
C ARG A 195 0.23 7.02 3.51
N LEU A 196 -0.48 7.86 2.74
CA LEU A 196 -0.21 8.06 1.32
C LEU A 196 0.59 9.34 1.05
N TYR A 197 1.60 9.25 0.20
CA TYR A 197 2.38 10.38 -0.29
C TYR A 197 2.24 10.43 -1.80
N LEU A 198 1.83 11.58 -2.31
CA LEU A 198 1.75 11.81 -3.74
C LEU A 198 3.01 12.57 -4.17
N ARG A 199 3.70 12.04 -5.17
CA ARG A 199 4.86 12.66 -5.79
C ARG A 199 4.59 12.84 -7.29
N ASP A 200 5.03 13.95 -7.84
CA ASP A 200 5.08 14.13 -9.30
C ASP A 200 6.29 13.38 -9.88
N GLU A 201 6.22 13.01 -11.16
CA GLU A 201 7.36 12.57 -11.98
C GLU A 201 8.49 13.61 -11.95
N SER A 202 8.06 14.88 -11.88
CA SER A 202 8.72 16.07 -11.37
C SER A 202 9.80 15.95 -10.29
N GLY A 203 9.40 15.26 -9.22
CA GLY A 203 9.82 15.60 -7.87
C GLY A 203 9.29 16.96 -7.35
N GLY A 204 8.69 17.79 -8.20
CA GLY A 204 8.03 19.06 -7.83
C GLY A 204 6.61 18.86 -7.34
N TYR A 205 6.06 19.88 -6.67
CA TYR A 205 4.65 19.94 -6.34
C TYR A 205 4.08 21.24 -6.93
N ASP A 206 3.26 21.13 -7.97
CA ASP A 206 2.48 22.25 -8.47
C ASP A 206 1.18 22.42 -7.65
N GLY A 207 0.54 23.58 -7.78
CA GLY A 207 -0.74 23.85 -7.14
C GLY A 207 -1.91 23.02 -7.70
N GLU A 208 -1.77 22.45 -8.91
CA GLU A 208 -2.83 21.71 -9.58
C GLU A 208 -3.11 20.38 -8.87
N TYR A 209 -2.08 19.75 -8.29
CA TYR A 209 -2.26 18.56 -7.46
C TYR A 209 -3.14 18.82 -6.23
N GLN A 210 -3.10 20.00 -5.64
CA GLN A 210 -3.91 20.33 -4.47
C GLN A 210 -5.40 20.37 -4.85
N ASP A 211 -5.72 20.96 -6.00
CA ASP A 211 -7.08 21.03 -6.54
C ASP A 211 -7.60 19.65 -6.95
N LEU A 212 -6.73 18.81 -7.48
CA LEU A 212 -7.05 17.43 -7.85
C LEU A 212 -7.28 16.54 -6.63
N ILE A 213 -6.45 16.66 -5.59
CA ILE A 213 -6.69 16.00 -4.30
C ILE A 213 -8.03 16.46 -3.74
N THR A 214 -8.32 17.76 -3.76
CA THR A 214 -9.59 18.32 -3.28
C THR A 214 -10.79 17.80 -4.07
N ARG A 215 -10.67 17.68 -5.41
CA ARG A 215 -11.71 17.06 -6.26
C ARG A 215 -11.90 15.59 -5.91
N HIS A 216 -10.83 14.84 -5.70
CA HIS A 216 -10.94 13.45 -5.30
C HIS A 216 -11.45 13.28 -3.86
N GLU A 217 -11.15 14.19 -2.94
CA GLU A 217 -11.74 14.21 -1.59
C GLU A 217 -13.28 14.26 -1.66
N SER A 218 -13.85 14.98 -2.63
CA SER A 218 -15.31 15.00 -2.84
C SER A 218 -15.89 13.69 -3.40
N SER A 219 -15.05 12.88 -4.06
CA SER A 219 -15.44 11.55 -4.55
C SER A 219 -15.29 10.46 -3.47
N PHE A 220 -14.49 10.73 -2.43
CA PHE A 220 -14.29 9.82 -1.32
C PHE A 220 -15.24 10.22 -0.18
N ASP A 221 -16.52 9.89 -0.33
CA ASP A 221 -17.63 10.22 0.59
C ASP A 221 -17.35 9.98 2.09
N CYS A 222 -16.31 9.24 2.46
CA CYS A 222 -16.02 8.91 3.85
C CYS A 222 -14.54 8.95 4.26
N VAL A 223 -13.61 9.28 3.35
CA VAL A 223 -12.19 9.01 3.60
C VAL A 223 -11.32 10.14 3.09
N ARG A 224 -10.70 10.86 4.02
CA ARG A 224 -9.51 11.66 3.74
C ARG A 224 -8.30 10.74 3.85
N PRO A 225 -7.79 10.14 2.75
CA PRO A 225 -6.44 9.62 2.79
C PRO A 225 -5.52 10.75 3.24
N TYR A 226 -4.61 10.47 4.16
CA TYR A 226 -3.68 11.48 4.64
C TYR A 226 -2.62 11.71 3.56
N VAL A 227 -3.00 12.43 2.50
CA VAL A 227 -2.13 12.75 1.37
C VAL A 227 -1.21 13.88 1.80
N ARG A 228 0.05 13.56 2.03
CA ARG A 228 1.10 14.57 2.20
C ARG A 228 1.88 14.71 0.91
N CYS A 229 2.07 15.96 0.51
CA CYS A 229 2.77 16.33 -0.71
C CYS A 229 4.16 16.91 -0.45
N ARG A 230 4.48 17.14 0.83
CA ARG A 230 5.76 17.68 1.29
C ARG A 230 6.20 16.95 2.55
N GLY A 231 7.50 17.01 2.84
CA GLY A 231 8.05 16.42 4.05
C GLY A 231 8.32 14.91 3.94
N LEU A 232 8.28 14.35 2.73
CA LEU A 232 8.42 12.89 2.53
C LEU A 232 9.80 12.43 3.00
N GLU A 233 10.85 13.16 2.64
CA GLU A 233 12.23 12.87 2.97
C GLU A 233 12.46 12.94 4.48
N GLU A 234 11.88 13.93 5.17
CA GLU A 234 11.95 14.08 6.61
C GLU A 234 11.23 12.96 7.34
N ILE A 235 10.09 12.51 6.81
CA ILE A 235 9.29 11.43 7.39
C ILE A 235 9.97 10.10 7.14
N LEU A 236 10.50 9.88 5.94
CA LEU A 236 11.35 8.75 5.63
C LEU A 236 12.57 8.74 6.55
N LYS A 237 13.25 9.87 6.74
CA LYS A 237 14.39 9.96 7.66
C LYS A 237 13.99 9.73 9.11
N ARG A 238 12.88 10.29 9.59
CA ARG A 238 12.44 10.21 10.99
C ARG A 238 11.90 8.83 11.35
N ASP A 239 11.07 8.25 10.48
CA ASP A 239 10.37 7.00 10.77
C ASP A 239 11.24 5.79 10.34
N PHE A 240 12.08 5.96 9.31
CA PHE A 240 12.79 4.88 8.64
C PHE A 240 14.33 5.08 8.54
N GLY A 241 14.83 6.31 8.66
CA GLY A 241 16.28 6.61 8.68
C GLY A 241 16.87 6.30 10.04
N GLY A 242 17.51 5.14 10.19
CA GLY A 242 18.27 4.80 11.41
C GLY A 242 19.27 5.89 11.80
N GLN A 243 19.34 6.18 13.11
CA GLN A 243 20.34 7.07 13.72
C GLN A 243 21.76 6.62 13.38
#